data_AF-A0A166FNU7-F1
#
_entry.id   AF-A0A166FNU7-F1
#
_cell.length_a   1.000
_cell.length_b   1.000
_cell.length_c   1.000
_cell.angle_alpha   90.00
_cell.angle_beta   90.00
_cell.angle_gamma   90.00
#
_symmetry.space_group_name_H-M   'P 1'
#
loop_
_entity.id
_entity.type
_entity.pdbx_description
1 polymer ?
#
loop_
_entity_poly.entity_id
_entity_poly.type
_entity_poly.pdbx_seq_one_letter_code
_entity_poly.pdbx_strand_id
1 'polypeptide(L)'
;MSLRVATWVFFAVLSGGLLGSRAADTTNEEAAVHQVFQSKILENTGLRYVKDSAVCETTKGVSQVSGYIDIAKNQSTWFWFFESRNAPETAPFTLWLQGGPGCSSMLGLFQENGPCHVNPDGKSTVLNPYSWNEASNIIYIDQPIGTGFSYGHDTVNSTEAAPIPVWTAFQLLFESKLFAKYQSREFILATESYGGHYGPAVVTYFDEQNSKIEKGTIKGEKLEVSALMINNGWYDPLLQNKAYVDFATDAPGYGPLVNKTVIKELNEAYYGKNGCKEQEEACYAAGTGNKSNSVCLTADNYCVNNVFVPAVGDRDANDLRQNASSLFPPEYYTNYLAEKSVMKRIGAVSTYSECGDAPYNLFESTGDDARTWLPQLSALVNSKLKTLIWAGDADINCNWLGGHASVLAMDWYGNKTLHNTPFKNMTVNGKAVAAVQNVDNFSFARVYKSGHEVPAFQPKAALEIFKQVIKKEQLHSV
;
A
#
# COMPACT_ATOMS: atom_id res chain seq x y z
N MET A 1 8.74 -11.33 -5.79
CA MET A 1 9.81 -10.29 -5.65
C MET A 1 10.82 -10.62 -4.52
N SER A 2 11.68 -11.63 -4.75
CA SER A 2 12.63 -12.22 -3.80
C SER A 2 14.07 -11.77 -4.12
N LEU A 3 14.89 -11.48 -3.10
CA LEU A 3 16.34 -11.21 -3.15
C LEU A 3 16.83 -10.39 -4.38
N ARG A 4 16.85 -9.06 -4.27
CA ARG A 4 17.71 -8.21 -5.12
C ARG A 4 18.60 -7.26 -4.31
N VAL A 5 19.17 -7.77 -3.22
CA VAL A 5 20.42 -7.26 -2.65
C VAL A 5 21.47 -8.37 -2.76
N ALA A 6 21.93 -8.64 -3.99
CA ALA A 6 23.14 -9.41 -4.27
C ALA A 6 23.60 -9.19 -5.73
N THR A 7 24.60 -8.33 -5.87
CA THR A 7 25.73 -8.39 -6.81
C THR A 7 25.55 -9.17 -8.13
N TRP A 8 25.57 -8.48 -9.28
CA TRP A 8 25.80 -9.11 -10.60
C TRP A 8 27.07 -8.59 -11.28
N VAL A 9 27.98 -9.53 -11.53
CA VAL A 9 29.17 -9.41 -12.38
C VAL A 9 28.78 -9.77 -13.82
N PHE A 10 29.27 -8.99 -14.79
CA PHE A 10 29.06 -9.14 -16.24
C PHE A 10 29.50 -10.52 -16.79
N PHE A 11 28.73 -11.07 -17.74
CA PHE A 11 29.25 -11.62 -19.00
C PHE A 11 28.13 -11.70 -20.07
N ALA A 12 28.42 -11.13 -21.25
CA ALA A 12 27.54 -11.16 -22.42
C ALA A 12 27.90 -12.32 -23.34
N VAL A 13 26.89 -13.02 -23.88
CA VAL A 13 27.03 -13.89 -25.05
C VAL A 13 25.85 -13.66 -25.99
N LEU A 14 26.14 -13.20 -27.21
CA LEU A 14 25.20 -13.13 -28.32
C LEU A 14 24.89 -14.53 -28.87
N SER A 15 23.64 -14.78 -29.25
CA SER A 15 23.33 -15.52 -30.48
C SER A 15 21.93 -15.18 -30.99
N GLY A 16 21.84 -14.88 -32.28
CA GLY A 16 20.62 -14.53 -32.99
C GLY A 16 19.91 -15.74 -33.60
N GLY A 17 18.65 -15.53 -34.00
CA GLY A 17 17.86 -16.49 -34.77
C GLY A 17 16.61 -15.84 -35.36
N LEU A 18 16.40 -16.05 -36.66
CA LEU A 18 15.42 -15.38 -37.54
C LEU A 18 13.97 -15.92 -37.42
N LEU A 19 13.03 -14.98 -37.57
CA LEU A 19 11.77 -14.94 -38.34
C LEU A 19 10.91 -16.21 -38.53
N GLY A 20 9.61 -16.06 -38.22
CA GLY A 20 8.52 -16.82 -38.82
C GLY A 20 7.19 -16.05 -38.71
N SER A 21 6.69 -15.54 -39.83
CA SER A 21 5.41 -14.82 -39.95
C SER A 21 4.23 -15.80 -40.06
N ARG A 22 3.16 -15.55 -39.30
CA ARG A 22 1.82 -16.05 -39.60
C ARG A 22 0.81 -14.93 -39.43
N ALA A 23 0.06 -14.69 -40.50
CA ALA A 23 -1.04 -13.75 -40.56
C ALA A 23 -2.14 -14.19 -39.58
N ALA A 24 -2.58 -13.27 -38.73
CA ALA A 24 -3.76 -13.42 -37.89
C ALA A 24 -4.86 -12.50 -38.42
N ASP A 25 -6.04 -13.09 -38.49
CA ASP A 25 -7.30 -12.60 -39.01
C ASP A 25 -7.72 -11.26 -38.40
N THR A 26 -8.15 -10.32 -39.24
CA THR A 26 -8.56 -8.98 -38.83
C THR A 26 -10.04 -8.99 -38.41
N THR A 27 -10.31 -9.24 -37.14
CA THR A 27 -11.56 -8.77 -36.51
C THR A 27 -11.32 -7.38 -35.96
N ASN A 28 -12.14 -6.42 -36.41
CA ASN A 28 -12.17 -5.01 -35.99
C ASN A 28 -12.10 -4.86 -34.46
N GLU A 29 -10.90 -4.67 -33.92
CA GLU A 29 -10.71 -4.08 -32.59
C GLU A 29 -10.74 -2.56 -32.74
N GLU A 30 -11.92 -1.96 -32.57
CA GLU A 30 -12.03 -0.51 -32.39
C GLU A 30 -10.97 -0.02 -31.39
N ALA A 31 -10.23 1.02 -31.77
CA ALA A 31 -9.29 1.68 -30.88
C ALA A 31 -10.07 2.22 -29.66
N ALA A 32 -9.54 2.01 -28.45
CA ALA A 32 -10.16 2.58 -27.25
C ALA A 32 -10.24 4.10 -27.38
N VAL A 33 -11.46 4.64 -27.39
CA VAL A 33 -11.70 6.08 -27.47
C VAL A 33 -11.28 6.68 -26.13
N HIS A 34 -10.12 7.34 -26.11
CA HIS A 34 -9.65 8.05 -24.93
C HIS A 34 -10.49 9.30 -24.75
N GLN A 35 -11.15 9.42 -23.60
CA GLN A 35 -11.79 10.66 -23.17
C GLN A 35 -10.72 11.56 -22.54
N VAL A 36 -10.80 12.85 -22.83
CA VAL A 36 -9.81 13.84 -22.38
C VAL A 36 -10.50 14.95 -21.61
N PHE A 37 -9.94 15.29 -20.45
CA PHE A 37 -10.26 16.50 -19.70
C PHE A 37 -9.00 17.34 -19.55
N GLN A 38 -9.15 18.66 -19.56
CA GLN A 38 -8.08 19.61 -19.27
C GLN A 38 -8.57 20.55 -18.17
N SER A 39 -7.77 20.71 -17.12
CA SER A 39 -8.11 21.59 -16.01
C SER A 39 -8.18 23.04 -16.47
N LYS A 40 -9.13 23.79 -15.91
CA LYS A 40 -9.24 25.24 -16.05
C LYS A 40 -8.64 25.97 -14.85
N ILE A 41 -8.30 25.23 -13.78
CA ILE A 41 -7.82 25.76 -12.51
C ILE A 41 -6.30 25.55 -12.38
N LEU A 42 -5.80 24.39 -12.79
CA LEU A 42 -4.41 23.98 -12.67
C LEU A 42 -3.75 23.87 -14.05
N GLU A 43 -2.70 24.64 -14.30
CA GLU A 43 -2.02 24.65 -15.60
C GLU A 43 -1.28 23.34 -15.90
N ASN A 44 -1.28 22.92 -17.17
CA ASN A 44 -0.63 21.69 -17.65
C ASN A 44 -1.13 20.41 -16.95
N THR A 45 -2.41 20.38 -16.56
CA THR A 45 -3.03 19.25 -15.89
C THR A 45 -4.32 18.80 -16.57
N GLY A 46 -4.69 17.54 -16.38
CA GLY A 46 -5.86 16.97 -17.03
C GLY A 46 -6.05 15.49 -16.76
N LEU A 47 -6.96 14.86 -17.51
CA LEU A 47 -7.22 13.43 -17.46
C LEU A 47 -7.23 12.85 -18.87
N ARG A 48 -6.78 11.60 -18.99
CA ARG A 48 -6.91 10.75 -20.18
C ARG A 48 -7.38 9.39 -19.73
N TYR A 49 -8.58 8.97 -20.10
CA TYR A 49 -9.16 7.75 -19.53
C TYR A 49 -10.07 7.01 -20.50
N VAL A 50 -10.33 5.76 -20.16
CA VAL A 50 -11.33 4.89 -20.79
C VAL A 50 -12.33 4.45 -19.74
N LYS A 51 -13.54 4.08 -20.16
CA LYS A 51 -14.58 3.52 -19.29
C LYS A 51 -14.85 2.08 -19.67
N ASP A 52 -15.19 1.27 -18.67
CA ASP A 52 -15.80 -0.04 -18.85
C ASP A 52 -14.99 -0.97 -19.76
N SER A 53 -13.69 -1.06 -19.48
CA SER A 53 -12.72 -1.86 -20.25
C SER A 53 -13.07 -3.36 -20.31
N ALA A 54 -13.89 -3.84 -19.36
CA ALA A 54 -14.27 -5.24 -19.14
C ALA A 54 -13.05 -6.16 -18.91
N VAL A 55 -11.93 -5.59 -18.45
CA VAL A 55 -10.67 -6.31 -18.20
C VAL A 55 -10.70 -6.98 -16.83
N CYS A 56 -11.25 -6.30 -15.81
CA CYS A 56 -11.36 -6.83 -14.46
C CYS A 56 -12.80 -6.91 -13.97
N GLU A 57 -13.47 -5.78 -13.81
CA GLU A 57 -14.89 -5.76 -13.43
C GLU A 57 -15.78 -6.01 -14.66
N THR A 58 -16.68 -6.99 -14.54
CA THR A 58 -17.60 -7.44 -15.59
C THR A 58 -19.04 -7.56 -15.12
N THR A 59 -19.32 -7.19 -13.86
CA THR A 59 -20.66 -7.17 -13.29
C THR A 59 -21.53 -6.15 -14.01
N LYS A 60 -22.71 -6.58 -14.49
CA LYS A 60 -23.63 -5.73 -15.22
C LYS A 60 -24.06 -4.52 -14.36
N GLY A 61 -23.88 -3.32 -14.89
CA GLY A 61 -24.29 -2.07 -14.24
C GLY A 61 -23.29 -1.51 -13.24
N VAL A 62 -22.09 -2.10 -13.13
CA VAL A 62 -20.99 -1.60 -12.30
C VAL A 62 -19.96 -0.98 -13.24
N SER A 63 -19.76 0.33 -13.12
CA SER A 63 -18.82 1.04 -14.00
C SER A 63 -17.39 0.93 -13.49
N GLN A 64 -16.43 0.98 -14.40
CA GLN A 64 -15.00 1.14 -14.09
C GLN A 64 -14.37 2.23 -14.96
N VAL A 65 -13.33 2.87 -14.44
CA VAL A 65 -12.57 3.89 -15.17
C VAL A 65 -11.09 3.71 -14.92
N SER A 66 -10.29 3.65 -15.98
CA SER A 66 -8.83 3.56 -15.88
C SER A 66 -8.17 4.57 -16.82
N GLY A 67 -6.98 5.04 -16.45
CA GLY A 67 -6.23 5.98 -17.26
C GLY A 67 -5.21 6.77 -16.47
N TYR A 68 -4.87 7.94 -17.01
CA TYR A 68 -3.88 8.84 -16.46
C TYR A 68 -4.50 10.15 -15.97
N ILE A 69 -3.96 10.62 -14.85
CA ILE A 69 -4.14 11.97 -14.32
C ILE A 69 -2.82 12.71 -14.55
N ASP A 70 -2.85 13.70 -15.41
CA ASP A 70 -1.72 14.57 -15.66
C ASP A 70 -1.70 15.62 -14.54
N ILE A 71 -0.89 15.40 -13.50
CA ILE A 71 -0.87 16.19 -12.25
C ILE A 71 0.05 17.41 -12.33
N ALA A 72 0.97 17.41 -13.28
CA ALA A 72 1.83 18.54 -13.62
C ALA A 72 2.42 18.33 -15.03
N LYS A 73 3.19 19.31 -15.51
CA LYS A 73 3.96 19.16 -16.75
C LYS A 73 4.89 17.96 -16.66
N ASN A 74 4.76 17.03 -17.61
CA ASN A 74 5.53 15.79 -17.68
C ASN A 74 5.37 14.89 -16.44
N GLN A 75 4.21 14.90 -15.76
CA GLN A 75 3.91 14.00 -14.64
C GLN A 75 2.51 13.40 -14.83
N SER A 76 2.45 12.11 -15.15
CA SER A 76 1.21 11.38 -15.38
C SER A 76 1.10 10.22 -14.37
N THR A 77 0.16 10.31 -13.42
CA THR A 77 -0.13 9.22 -12.48
C THR A 77 -1.24 8.33 -13.03
N TRP A 78 -1.07 7.02 -12.91
CA TRP A 78 -2.06 6.04 -13.29
C TRP A 78 -3.09 5.80 -12.19
N PHE A 79 -4.34 5.62 -12.58
CA PHE A 79 -5.41 5.22 -11.68
C PHE A 79 -6.31 4.16 -12.30
N TRP A 80 -6.95 3.37 -11.43
CA TRP A 80 -8.06 2.50 -11.80
C TRP A 80 -9.14 2.54 -10.73
N PHE A 81 -10.34 2.94 -11.13
CA PHE A 81 -11.52 3.10 -10.30
C PHE A 81 -12.59 2.07 -10.63
N PHE A 82 -13.30 1.62 -9.61
CA PHE A 82 -14.44 0.71 -9.69
C PHE A 82 -15.59 1.21 -8.81
N GLU A 83 -16.80 1.24 -9.38
CA GLU A 83 -18.01 1.48 -8.61
C GLU A 83 -18.26 0.35 -7.62
N SER A 84 -18.96 0.68 -6.53
CA SER A 84 -19.51 -0.35 -5.64
C SER A 84 -20.50 -1.22 -6.42
N ARG A 85 -20.40 -2.53 -6.26
CA ARG A 85 -21.40 -3.51 -6.74
C ARG A 85 -22.74 -3.34 -6.04
N ASN A 86 -22.73 -2.77 -4.83
CA ASN A 86 -23.92 -2.55 -4.01
C ASN A 86 -24.11 -1.05 -3.75
N ALA A 87 -25.17 -0.48 -4.31
CA ALA A 87 -25.58 0.91 -4.13
C ALA A 87 -24.45 1.95 -4.33
N PRO A 88 -23.82 2.02 -5.53
CA PRO A 88 -22.68 2.91 -5.80
C PRO A 88 -22.98 4.40 -5.56
N GLU A 89 -24.23 4.80 -5.71
CA GLU A 89 -24.69 6.18 -5.44
C GLU A 89 -24.72 6.55 -3.95
N THR A 90 -24.59 5.60 -3.03
CA THR A 90 -24.60 5.85 -1.58
C THR A 90 -23.44 5.22 -0.84
N ALA A 91 -22.73 4.28 -1.46
CA ALA A 91 -21.56 3.64 -0.87
C ALA A 91 -20.45 4.66 -0.57
N PRO A 92 -19.62 4.41 0.45
CA PRO A 92 -18.42 5.21 0.71
C PRO A 92 -17.45 5.23 -0.48
N PHE A 93 -16.43 6.07 -0.39
CA PHE A 93 -15.34 6.14 -1.36
C PHE A 93 -14.02 5.75 -0.70
N THR A 94 -13.30 4.79 -1.27
CA THR A 94 -12.03 4.28 -0.74
C THR A 94 -10.89 4.56 -1.71
N LEU A 95 -9.81 5.17 -1.21
CA LEU A 95 -8.51 5.18 -1.85
C LEU A 95 -7.67 4.02 -1.31
N TRP A 96 -7.14 3.18 -2.19
CA TRP A 96 -6.11 2.19 -1.88
C TRP A 96 -4.75 2.65 -2.38
N LEU A 97 -3.74 2.64 -1.50
CA LEU A 97 -2.34 2.87 -1.84
C LEU A 97 -1.47 1.69 -1.38
N GLN A 98 -0.75 1.07 -2.31
CA GLN A 98 0.34 0.17 -1.95
C GLN A 98 1.52 0.92 -1.32
N GLY A 99 2.46 0.15 -0.76
CA GLY A 99 3.73 0.65 -0.22
C GLY A 99 4.89 0.58 -1.22
N GLY A 100 5.93 -0.16 -0.85
CA GLY A 100 7.23 -0.19 -1.52
C GLY A 100 8.31 0.46 -0.66
N PRO A 101 8.59 1.77 -0.81
CA PRO A 101 7.92 2.77 -1.64
C PRO A 101 8.12 2.54 -3.15
N GLY A 102 7.14 2.95 -3.97
CA GLY A 102 7.22 2.82 -5.43
C GLY A 102 6.65 1.53 -6.01
N CYS A 103 5.83 0.80 -5.24
CA CYS A 103 5.08 -0.35 -5.70
C CYS A 103 3.67 0.04 -6.16
N SER A 104 3.21 -0.59 -7.24
CA SER A 104 1.93 -0.32 -7.89
C SER A 104 0.75 -0.75 -7.03
N SER A 105 -0.29 0.09 -7.01
CA SER A 105 -1.58 -0.27 -6.41
C SER A 105 -2.36 -1.28 -7.26
N MET A 106 -1.87 -1.62 -8.46
CA MET A 106 -2.39 -2.74 -9.24
C MET A 106 -2.09 -4.09 -8.56
N LEU A 107 -1.07 -4.16 -7.70
CA LEU A 107 -0.81 -5.30 -6.83
C LEU A 107 -2.04 -5.58 -5.96
N GLY A 108 -2.47 -4.59 -5.16
CA GLY A 108 -3.68 -4.72 -4.35
C GLY A 108 -4.97 -4.94 -5.14
N LEU A 109 -5.06 -4.40 -6.35
CA LEU A 109 -6.20 -4.64 -7.25
C LEU A 109 -6.29 -6.13 -7.64
N PHE A 110 -5.21 -6.74 -8.14
CA PHE A 110 -5.28 -8.07 -8.74
C PHE A 110 -4.99 -9.23 -7.78
N GLN A 111 -4.23 -9.00 -6.72
CA GLN A 111 -3.85 -10.03 -5.76
C GLN A 111 -4.67 -10.01 -4.48
N GLU A 112 -5.19 -8.84 -4.08
CA GLU A 112 -5.73 -8.65 -2.74
C GLU A 112 -7.24 -8.42 -2.74
N ASN A 113 -7.65 -7.17 -2.96
CA ASN A 113 -8.98 -6.68 -2.62
C ASN A 113 -9.77 -6.09 -3.80
N GLY A 114 -9.17 -6.06 -4.99
CA GLY A 114 -9.85 -5.59 -6.20
C GLY A 114 -10.86 -6.59 -6.77
N PRO A 115 -11.57 -6.17 -7.84
CA PRO A 115 -12.79 -6.83 -8.29
C PRO A 115 -12.58 -8.17 -8.99
N CYS A 116 -11.34 -8.52 -9.36
CA CYS A 116 -11.03 -9.76 -10.05
C CYS A 116 -9.64 -10.29 -9.66
N HIS A 117 -9.42 -11.56 -9.95
CA HIS A 117 -8.10 -12.18 -9.98
C HIS A 117 -7.73 -12.53 -11.42
N VAL A 118 -6.43 -12.46 -11.74
CA VAL A 118 -5.90 -12.98 -12.99
C VAL A 118 -5.69 -14.48 -12.84
N ASN A 119 -6.19 -15.26 -13.80
CA ASN A 119 -6.08 -16.70 -13.80
C ASN A 119 -4.62 -17.15 -14.07
N PRO A 120 -4.25 -18.40 -13.75
CA PRO A 120 -2.90 -18.93 -13.99
C PRO A 120 -2.44 -18.90 -15.46
N ASP A 121 -3.35 -18.70 -16.41
CA ASP A 121 -3.02 -18.51 -17.82
C ASP A 121 -2.39 -17.14 -18.12
N GLY A 122 -2.43 -16.20 -17.17
CA GLY A 122 -1.95 -14.82 -17.31
C GLY A 122 -2.72 -14.01 -18.37
N LYS A 123 -3.90 -14.46 -18.78
CA LYS A 123 -4.63 -13.96 -19.97
C LYS A 123 -6.11 -13.73 -19.73
N SER A 124 -6.68 -14.35 -18.71
CA SER A 124 -8.09 -14.19 -18.35
C SER A 124 -8.26 -13.81 -16.88
N THR A 125 -9.42 -13.25 -16.57
CA THR A 125 -9.77 -12.83 -15.21
C THR A 125 -11.03 -13.55 -14.71
N VAL A 126 -11.14 -13.68 -13.40
CA VAL A 126 -12.35 -14.15 -12.70
C VAL A 126 -12.74 -13.16 -11.62
N LEU A 127 -14.03 -12.90 -11.44
CA LEU A 127 -14.51 -11.98 -10.41
C LEU A 127 -14.11 -12.48 -9.02
N ASN A 128 -13.59 -11.57 -8.20
CA ASN A 128 -13.29 -11.79 -6.80
C ASN A 128 -14.59 -11.62 -5.98
N PRO A 129 -15.15 -12.68 -5.37
CA PRO A 129 -16.36 -12.58 -4.56
C PRO A 129 -16.14 -11.87 -3.22
N TYR A 130 -14.89 -11.59 -2.87
CA TYR A 130 -14.50 -10.90 -1.64
C TYR A 130 -13.88 -9.52 -1.91
N SER A 131 -14.11 -8.96 -3.11
CA SER A 131 -13.62 -7.62 -3.42
C SER A 131 -14.20 -6.57 -2.48
N TRP A 132 -13.40 -5.56 -2.16
CA TRP A 132 -13.85 -4.43 -1.37
C TRP A 132 -14.84 -3.54 -2.13
N ASN A 133 -14.90 -3.64 -3.46
CA ASN A 133 -15.98 -3.01 -4.23
C ASN A 133 -17.36 -3.66 -4.02
N GLU A 134 -17.47 -4.73 -3.22
CA GLU A 134 -18.76 -5.18 -2.69
C GLU A 134 -19.41 -4.16 -1.75
N ALA A 135 -18.65 -3.23 -1.17
CA ALA A 135 -19.16 -2.30 -0.15
C ALA A 135 -18.74 -0.84 -0.33
N SER A 136 -17.82 -0.53 -1.25
CA SER A 136 -17.29 0.82 -1.44
C SER A 136 -17.02 1.09 -2.93
N ASN A 137 -17.12 2.35 -3.33
CA ASN A 137 -16.52 2.81 -4.58
C ASN A 137 -15.01 2.91 -4.33
N ILE A 138 -14.17 2.22 -5.10
CA ILE A 138 -12.73 2.11 -4.78
C ILE A 138 -11.86 2.58 -5.94
N ILE A 139 -10.82 3.35 -5.62
CA ILE A 139 -9.78 3.80 -6.55
C ILE A 139 -8.41 3.32 -6.10
N TYR A 140 -7.64 2.79 -7.04
CA TYR A 140 -6.25 2.40 -6.90
C TYR A 140 -5.40 3.42 -7.66
N ILE A 141 -4.38 3.99 -7.01
CA ILE A 141 -3.50 4.98 -7.64
C ILE A 141 -2.05 4.48 -7.57
N ASP A 142 -1.35 4.50 -8.70
CA ASP A 142 0.08 4.25 -8.75
C ASP A 142 0.84 5.54 -8.39
N GLN A 143 1.42 5.57 -7.19
CA GLN A 143 2.16 6.72 -6.68
C GLN A 143 3.45 6.26 -5.98
N PRO A 144 4.56 7.01 -6.08
CA PRO A 144 4.75 8.25 -6.85
C PRO A 144 4.99 8.01 -8.36
N ILE A 145 5.43 9.03 -9.10
CA ILE A 145 5.72 8.91 -10.54
C ILE A 145 6.82 7.86 -10.78
N GLY A 146 6.66 7.02 -11.81
CA GLY A 146 7.56 5.89 -12.07
C GLY A 146 7.11 4.56 -11.45
N THR A 147 6.05 4.58 -10.65
CA THR A 147 5.39 3.39 -10.08
C THR A 147 4.38 2.79 -11.05
N GLY A 148 4.36 1.47 -11.24
CA GLY A 148 3.31 0.81 -12.04
C GLY A 148 3.26 1.31 -13.47
N PHE A 149 2.12 1.90 -13.85
CA PHE A 149 1.97 2.60 -15.13
C PHE A 149 2.31 4.10 -15.04
N SER A 150 2.43 4.70 -13.86
CA SER A 150 2.76 6.13 -13.72
C SER A 150 4.11 6.46 -14.36
N TYR A 151 4.19 7.56 -15.12
CA TYR A 151 5.40 7.94 -15.85
C TYR A 151 5.59 9.46 -15.90
N GLY A 152 6.85 9.89 -16.07
CA GLY A 152 7.19 11.30 -16.13
C GLY A 152 8.46 11.65 -15.36
N HIS A 153 8.62 12.95 -15.06
CA HIS A 153 9.67 13.48 -14.21
C HIS A 153 9.23 13.45 -12.75
N ASP A 154 9.74 12.49 -11.98
CA ASP A 154 9.42 12.41 -10.56
C ASP A 154 10.17 13.47 -9.75
N THR A 155 9.46 14.04 -8.78
CA THR A 155 9.96 15.03 -7.82
C THR A 155 9.67 14.61 -6.38
N VAL A 156 9.04 13.47 -6.14
CA VAL A 156 8.71 12.95 -4.81
C VAL A 156 9.85 12.07 -4.32
N ASN A 157 10.47 12.45 -3.20
CA ASN A 157 11.59 11.72 -2.61
C ASN A 157 11.48 11.56 -1.08
N SER A 158 10.31 11.85 -0.53
CA SER A 158 10.03 11.65 0.89
C SER A 158 8.54 11.47 1.11
N THR A 159 8.19 10.90 2.26
CA THR A 159 6.81 10.71 2.68
C THR A 159 6.06 12.04 2.84
N GLU A 160 6.73 13.13 3.25
CA GLU A 160 6.08 14.46 3.32
C GLU A 160 5.70 15.00 1.94
N ALA A 161 6.44 14.63 0.88
CA ALA A 161 6.16 15.08 -0.49
C ALA A 161 5.10 14.22 -1.19
N ALA A 162 4.92 12.96 -0.77
CA ALA A 162 4.04 11.99 -1.43
C ALA A 162 2.53 12.38 -1.46
N PRO A 163 1.95 13.01 -0.43
CA PRO A 163 0.54 13.41 -0.45
C PRO A 163 0.17 14.46 -1.49
N ILE A 164 1.12 15.30 -1.91
CA ILE A 164 0.88 16.45 -2.81
C ILE A 164 0.30 16.01 -4.17
N PRO A 165 0.93 15.08 -4.92
CA PRO A 165 0.37 14.59 -6.18
C PRO A 165 -0.95 13.84 -5.99
N VAL A 166 -1.10 13.08 -4.89
CA VAL A 166 -2.34 12.37 -4.58
C VAL A 166 -3.50 13.35 -4.35
N TRP A 167 -3.29 14.40 -3.54
CA TRP A 167 -4.29 15.45 -3.35
C TRP A 167 -4.65 16.15 -4.66
N THR A 168 -3.64 16.52 -5.46
CA THR A 168 -3.80 17.16 -6.77
C THR A 168 -4.63 16.29 -7.71
N ALA A 169 -4.39 14.97 -7.71
CA ALA A 169 -5.16 14.03 -8.51
C ALA A 169 -6.65 14.08 -8.18
N PHE A 170 -7.03 14.10 -6.90
CA PHE A 170 -8.44 14.20 -6.51
C PHE A 170 -9.08 15.53 -6.89
N GLN A 171 -8.35 16.65 -6.79
CA GLN A 171 -8.86 17.94 -7.24
C GLN A 171 -9.22 17.90 -8.74
N LEU A 172 -8.37 17.26 -9.57
CA LEU A 172 -8.60 17.09 -11.01
C LEU A 172 -9.76 16.14 -11.30
N LEU A 173 -9.86 15.02 -10.58
CA LEU A 173 -10.96 14.07 -10.73
C LEU A 173 -12.31 14.75 -10.47
N PHE A 174 -12.41 15.57 -9.43
CA PHE A 174 -13.64 16.30 -9.13
C PHE A 174 -13.92 17.45 -10.10
N GLU A 175 -12.91 18.23 -10.50
CA GLU A 175 -13.07 19.30 -11.48
C GLU A 175 -13.57 18.77 -12.84
N SER A 176 -13.11 17.58 -13.24
CA SER A 176 -13.52 16.94 -14.50
C SER A 176 -14.99 16.55 -14.57
N LYS A 177 -15.69 16.60 -13.43
CA LYS A 177 -17.06 16.09 -13.20
C LYS A 177 -17.24 14.60 -13.38
N LEU A 178 -16.21 13.86 -13.79
CA LEU A 178 -16.23 12.40 -13.86
C LEU A 178 -16.54 11.79 -12.48
N PHE A 179 -16.01 12.41 -11.43
CA PHE A 179 -16.18 12.00 -10.04
C PHE A 179 -17.07 12.97 -9.23
N ALA A 180 -17.82 13.88 -9.88
CA ALA A 180 -18.62 14.88 -9.17
C ALA A 180 -19.65 14.26 -8.20
N LYS A 181 -20.24 13.10 -8.55
CA LYS A 181 -21.21 12.41 -7.67
C LYS A 181 -20.59 11.82 -6.38
N TYR A 182 -19.26 11.75 -6.33
CA TYR A 182 -18.49 11.29 -5.17
C TYR A 182 -17.92 12.44 -4.33
N GLN A 183 -18.14 13.70 -4.74
CA GLN A 183 -17.81 14.84 -3.89
C GLN A 183 -18.56 14.76 -2.55
N SER A 184 -17.90 15.20 -1.48
CA SER A 184 -18.45 15.17 -0.12
C SER A 184 -18.85 13.78 0.40
N ARG A 185 -18.46 12.70 -0.28
CA ARG A 185 -18.62 11.34 0.25
C ARG A 185 -17.66 11.11 1.39
N GLU A 186 -18.07 10.20 2.26
CA GLU A 186 -17.19 9.63 3.26
C GLU A 186 -15.97 8.99 2.57
N PHE A 187 -14.77 9.50 2.88
CA PHE A 187 -13.51 9.09 2.27
C PHE A 187 -12.73 8.17 3.21
N ILE A 188 -12.45 6.94 2.76
CA ILE A 188 -11.61 5.98 3.47
C ILE A 188 -10.24 5.92 2.81
N LEU A 189 -9.19 6.04 3.60
CA LEU A 189 -7.82 5.77 3.15
C LEU A 189 -7.41 4.38 3.65
N ALA A 190 -7.11 3.48 2.72
CA ALA A 190 -6.52 2.18 3.01
C ALA A 190 -5.12 2.10 2.39
N THR A 191 -4.15 1.66 3.17
CA THR A 191 -2.77 1.55 2.77
C THR A 191 -2.16 0.23 3.26
N GLU A 192 -1.04 -0.18 2.65
CA GLU A 192 -0.30 -1.38 3.05
C GLU A 192 1.22 -1.15 3.07
N SER A 193 1.96 -1.85 3.94
CA SER A 193 3.43 -1.89 3.91
C SER A 193 4.03 -0.53 4.24
N TYR A 194 4.87 0.04 3.37
CA TYR A 194 5.27 1.46 3.43
C TYR A 194 4.08 2.44 3.45
N GLY A 195 2.88 1.95 3.16
CA GLY A 195 1.62 2.59 3.46
C GLY A 195 1.43 3.01 4.93
N GLY A 196 2.21 2.47 5.87
CA GLY A 196 2.26 2.95 7.25
C GLY A 196 2.92 4.33 7.41
N HIS A 197 3.82 4.72 6.50
CA HIS A 197 4.32 6.08 6.33
C HIS A 197 3.30 6.94 5.57
N TYR A 198 2.81 6.44 4.41
CA TYR A 198 1.88 7.20 3.57
C TYR A 198 0.56 7.53 4.26
N GLY A 199 -0.03 6.59 5.00
CA GLY A 199 -1.31 6.72 5.68
C GLY A 199 -1.39 8.01 6.52
N PRO A 200 -0.60 8.13 7.60
CA PRO A 200 -0.63 9.33 8.44
C PRO A 200 -0.23 10.61 7.68
N ALA A 201 0.70 10.53 6.73
CA ALA A 201 1.12 11.68 5.94
C ALA A 201 0.00 12.24 5.05
N VAL A 202 -0.71 11.35 4.34
CA VAL A 202 -1.81 11.72 3.45
C VAL A 202 -2.95 12.35 4.23
N VAL A 203 -3.38 11.74 5.34
CA VAL A 203 -4.48 12.30 6.15
C VAL A 203 -4.09 13.68 6.71
N THR A 204 -2.88 13.80 7.27
CA THR A 204 -2.40 15.08 7.82
C THR A 204 -2.37 16.17 6.75
N TYR A 205 -1.84 15.87 5.57
CA TYR A 205 -1.79 16.83 4.47
C TYR A 205 -3.20 17.22 3.99
N PHE A 206 -4.13 16.26 3.91
CA PHE A 206 -5.51 16.52 3.50
C PHE A 206 -6.21 17.44 4.50
N ASP A 207 -6.06 17.20 5.80
CA ASP A 207 -6.60 18.07 6.86
C ASP A 207 -6.04 19.49 6.80
N GLU A 208 -4.74 19.64 6.50
CA GLU A 208 -4.14 20.95 6.27
C GLU A 208 -4.72 21.68 5.05
N GLN A 209 -4.92 20.97 3.93
CA GLN A 209 -5.54 21.57 2.74
C GLN A 209 -7.01 21.92 3.01
N ASN A 210 -7.74 21.05 3.70
CA ASN A 210 -9.13 21.30 4.12
C ASN A 210 -9.21 22.59 4.95
N SER A 211 -8.32 22.79 5.93
CA SER A 211 -8.27 24.01 6.72
C SER A 211 -7.97 25.26 5.88
N LYS A 212 -7.09 25.16 4.89
CA LYS A 212 -6.78 26.27 3.96
C LYS A 212 -7.97 26.59 3.06
N ILE A 213 -8.74 25.59 2.62
CA ILE A 213 -9.98 25.76 1.84
C ILE A 213 -11.03 26.46 2.70
N GLU A 214 -11.26 26.02 3.93
CA GLU A 214 -12.23 26.63 4.85
C GLU A 214 -11.91 28.09 5.18
N LYS A 215 -10.63 28.42 5.33
CA LYS A 215 -10.14 29.79 5.53
C LYS A 215 -10.17 30.63 4.24
N GLY A 216 -10.51 30.04 3.10
CA GLY A 216 -10.50 30.70 1.79
C GLY A 216 -9.10 31.08 1.29
N THR A 217 -8.04 30.48 1.84
CA THR A 217 -6.64 30.75 1.45
C THR A 217 -6.27 30.04 0.15
N ILE A 218 -6.88 28.88 -0.12
CA ILE A 218 -6.79 28.18 -1.40
C ILE A 218 -8.19 27.82 -1.90
N LYS A 219 -8.32 27.56 -3.21
CA LYS A 219 -9.54 26.98 -3.79
C LYS A 219 -9.31 25.48 -4.00
N GLY A 220 -10.32 24.69 -3.66
CA GLY A 220 -10.31 23.24 -3.86
C GLY A 220 -11.53 22.60 -3.23
N GLU A 221 -11.70 21.31 -3.52
CA GLU A 221 -12.67 20.44 -2.88
C GLU A 221 -12.07 19.84 -1.62
N LYS A 222 -12.84 19.84 -0.53
CA LYS A 222 -12.44 19.19 0.70
C LYS A 222 -12.41 17.67 0.54
N LEU A 223 -11.40 17.04 1.13
CA LEU A 223 -11.20 15.60 1.20
C LEU A 223 -11.16 15.19 2.66
N GLU A 224 -12.33 14.89 3.24
CA GLU A 224 -12.44 14.51 4.66
C GLU A 224 -12.26 13.00 4.83
N VAL A 225 -11.09 12.59 5.33
CA VAL A 225 -10.83 11.19 5.64
C VAL A 225 -11.58 10.80 6.90
N SER A 226 -12.52 9.86 6.79
CA SER A 226 -13.31 9.38 7.93
C SER A 226 -12.72 8.14 8.59
N ALA A 227 -11.96 7.36 7.84
CA ALA A 227 -11.30 6.15 8.30
C ALA A 227 -9.94 5.95 7.65
N LEU A 228 -8.96 5.52 8.46
CA LEU A 228 -7.62 5.12 8.05
C LEU A 228 -7.41 3.64 8.36
N MET A 229 -7.02 2.86 7.35
CA MET A 229 -6.68 1.44 7.48
C MET A 229 -5.24 1.24 7.03
N ILE A 230 -4.40 0.63 7.87
CA ILE A 230 -3.00 0.34 7.54
C ILE A 230 -2.77 -1.16 7.70
N ASN A 231 -2.69 -1.90 6.59
CA ASN A 231 -2.35 -3.32 6.57
C ASN A 231 -0.83 -3.51 6.65
N ASN A 232 -0.35 -4.39 7.55
CA ASN A 232 1.06 -4.77 7.66
C ASN A 232 2.00 -3.56 7.49
N GLY A 233 1.77 -2.50 8.28
CA GLY A 233 2.39 -1.20 8.06
C GLY A 233 3.80 -1.06 8.61
N TRP A 234 4.65 -0.33 7.90
CA TRP A 234 5.91 0.25 8.39
C TRP A 234 5.64 1.68 8.87
N TYR A 235 5.90 2.00 10.13
CA TYR A 235 5.60 3.32 10.72
C TYR A 235 6.53 3.74 11.86
N ASP A 236 7.18 2.80 12.56
CA ASP A 236 8.16 3.11 13.59
C ASP A 236 9.37 2.16 13.45
N PRO A 237 10.42 2.60 12.74
CA PRO A 237 11.57 1.75 12.42
C PRO A 237 12.32 1.26 13.66
N LEU A 238 12.42 2.08 14.72
CA LEU A 238 13.10 1.69 15.95
C LEU A 238 12.44 0.45 16.61
N LEU A 239 11.11 0.48 16.76
CA LEU A 239 10.35 -0.61 17.37
C LEU A 239 10.21 -1.81 16.44
N GLN A 240 10.02 -1.59 15.14
CA GLN A 240 9.85 -2.67 14.18
C GLN A 240 11.17 -3.39 13.87
N ASN A 241 12.31 -2.68 13.85
CA ASN A 241 13.63 -3.32 13.79
C ASN A 241 13.93 -4.17 15.03
N LYS A 242 13.52 -3.72 16.23
CA LYS A 242 13.60 -4.57 17.44
C LYS A 242 12.81 -5.85 17.27
N ALA A 243 11.63 -5.74 16.68
CA ALA A 243 10.72 -6.86 16.53
C ALA A 243 11.26 -7.93 15.56
N TYR A 244 12.13 -7.59 14.61
CA TYR A 244 12.84 -8.62 13.83
C TYR A 244 13.68 -9.54 14.72
N VAL A 245 14.35 -9.01 15.75
CA VAL A 245 15.11 -9.81 16.71
C VAL A 245 14.18 -10.70 17.52
N ASP A 246 13.07 -10.15 18.02
CA ASP A 246 12.08 -10.88 18.82
C ASP A 246 11.41 -12.00 18.00
N PHE A 247 10.96 -11.66 16.79
CA PHE A 247 10.24 -12.56 15.88
C PHE A 247 11.16 -13.67 15.34
N ALA A 248 12.42 -13.37 15.02
CA ALA A 248 13.39 -14.40 14.64
C ALA A 248 13.74 -15.34 15.79
N THR A 249 13.71 -14.83 17.04
CA THR A 249 13.98 -15.61 18.25
C THR A 249 12.85 -16.56 18.59
N ASP A 250 11.59 -16.11 18.53
CA ASP A 250 10.41 -16.93 18.78
C ASP A 250 9.17 -16.36 18.08
N ALA A 251 8.97 -16.75 16.81
CA ALA A 251 7.80 -16.35 16.05
C ALA A 251 6.54 -17.02 16.64
N PRO A 252 5.54 -16.26 17.09
CA PRO A 252 4.41 -16.82 17.84
C PRO A 252 3.59 -17.86 17.06
N GLY A 253 3.74 -19.12 17.46
CA GLY A 253 3.09 -20.27 16.81
C GLY A 253 3.96 -21.02 15.80
N TYR A 254 5.19 -20.55 15.54
CA TYR A 254 6.14 -21.14 14.60
C TYR A 254 7.50 -21.47 15.25
N GLY A 255 7.82 -20.85 16.39
CA GLY A 255 9.08 -21.06 17.10
C GLY A 255 10.23 -20.22 16.53
N PRO A 256 11.50 -20.54 16.87
CA PRO A 256 12.66 -19.82 16.37
C PRO A 256 12.79 -19.94 14.85
N LEU A 257 12.97 -18.81 14.16
CA LEU A 257 13.17 -18.79 12.71
C LEU A 257 14.63 -19.06 12.33
N VAL A 258 15.56 -18.63 13.19
CA VAL A 258 17.00 -18.77 12.95
C VAL A 258 17.70 -19.47 14.12
N ASN A 259 18.92 -19.96 13.89
CA ASN A 259 19.65 -20.69 14.92
C ASN A 259 20.19 -19.76 16.01
N LYS A 260 20.62 -20.33 17.15
CA LYS A 260 21.11 -19.56 18.31
C LYS A 260 22.32 -18.67 18.02
N THR A 261 23.16 -19.02 17.05
CA THR A 261 24.30 -18.19 16.65
C THR A 261 23.81 -16.91 15.99
N VAL A 262 22.88 -17.04 15.03
CA VAL A 262 22.27 -15.87 14.35
C VAL A 262 21.48 -15.03 15.36
N ILE A 263 20.75 -15.63 16.31
CA ILE A 263 20.06 -14.87 17.36
C ILE A 263 21.06 -14.03 18.18
N LYS A 264 22.23 -14.57 18.50
CA LYS A 264 23.27 -13.80 19.22
C LYS A 264 23.81 -12.65 18.36
N GLU A 265 24.02 -12.87 17.07
CA GLU A 265 24.47 -11.85 16.12
C GLU A 265 23.42 -10.73 15.97
N LEU A 266 22.14 -11.09 15.84
CA LEU A 266 21.03 -10.13 15.80
C LEU A 266 20.94 -9.28 17.07
N ASN A 267 21.12 -9.89 18.24
CA ASN A 267 21.13 -9.16 19.51
C ASN A 267 22.30 -8.17 19.58
N GLU A 268 23.50 -8.56 19.15
CA GLU A 268 24.65 -7.64 19.10
C GLU A 268 24.45 -6.55 18.05
N ALA A 269 23.93 -6.88 16.86
CA ALA A 269 23.65 -5.91 15.81
C ALA A 269 22.60 -4.88 16.23
N TYR A 270 21.59 -5.27 17.01
CA TYR A 270 20.57 -4.34 17.46
C TYR A 270 20.97 -3.56 18.71
N TYR A 271 21.41 -4.24 19.77
CA TYR A 271 21.68 -3.65 21.09
C TYR A 271 23.14 -3.26 21.34
N GLY A 272 24.06 -3.74 20.51
CA GLY A 272 25.48 -3.45 20.66
C GLY A 272 25.81 -1.98 20.41
N LYS A 273 27.04 -1.60 20.72
CA LYS A 273 27.52 -0.23 20.52
C LYS A 273 27.51 0.12 19.04
N ASN A 274 26.96 1.28 18.70
CA ASN A 274 26.66 1.70 17.32
C ASN A 274 25.75 0.71 16.57
N GLY A 275 24.98 -0.10 17.30
CA GLY A 275 23.99 -1.02 16.72
C GLY A 275 22.78 -0.27 16.16
N CYS A 276 21.86 -1.02 15.56
CA CYS A 276 20.67 -0.49 14.91
C CYS A 276 19.87 0.43 15.84
N LYS A 277 19.70 0.07 17.12
CA LYS A 277 18.98 0.90 18.11
C LYS A 277 19.57 2.31 18.22
N GLU A 278 20.88 2.43 18.42
CA GLU A 278 21.54 3.73 18.61
C GLU A 278 21.50 4.58 17.31
N GLN A 279 21.57 3.93 16.15
CA GLN A 279 21.52 4.62 14.86
C GLN A 279 20.11 5.14 14.54
N GLU A 280 19.07 4.36 14.83
CA GLU A 280 17.67 4.81 14.70
C GLU A 280 17.36 5.98 15.66
N GLU A 281 17.84 5.89 16.91
CA GLU A 281 17.74 6.99 17.88
C GLU A 281 18.49 8.25 17.37
N ALA A 282 19.64 8.08 16.71
CA ALA A 282 20.38 9.17 16.10
C ALA A 282 19.66 9.77 14.88
N CYS A 283 19.02 8.96 14.02
CA CYS A 283 18.17 9.45 12.93
C CYS A 283 17.02 10.31 13.47
N TYR A 284 16.31 9.79 14.47
CA TYR A 284 15.21 10.52 15.12
C TYR A 284 15.69 11.85 15.72
N ALA A 285 16.81 11.83 16.46
CA ALA A 285 17.38 13.03 17.07
C ALA A 285 17.88 14.06 16.04
N ALA A 286 18.30 13.61 14.85
CA ALA A 286 18.71 14.49 13.76
C ALA A 286 17.54 15.27 13.15
N GLY A 287 16.29 14.84 13.39
CA GLY A 287 15.07 15.52 12.94
C GLY A 287 14.83 15.39 11.43
N THR A 288 14.09 16.34 10.86
CA THR A 288 13.69 16.33 9.45
C THR A 288 14.61 17.19 8.56
N GLY A 289 14.64 16.86 7.26
CA GLY A 289 15.33 17.64 6.23
C GLY A 289 16.76 17.18 5.88
N ASN A 290 17.36 17.82 4.89
CA ASN A 290 18.55 17.32 4.18
C ASN A 290 19.76 16.98 5.06
N LYS A 291 19.92 17.63 6.22
CA LYS A 291 21.05 17.37 7.12
C LYS A 291 20.91 16.03 7.87
N SER A 292 19.70 15.54 8.08
CA SER A 292 19.47 14.25 8.73
C SER A 292 19.48 13.08 7.74
N ASN A 293 19.31 13.33 6.44
CA ASN A 293 19.25 12.29 5.41
C ASN A 293 20.39 11.28 5.50
N SER A 294 21.65 11.74 5.62
CA SER A 294 22.79 10.82 5.70
C SER A 294 22.80 10.00 6.99
N VAL A 295 22.30 10.56 8.10
CA VAL A 295 22.21 9.86 9.38
C VAL A 295 21.15 8.76 9.29
N CYS A 296 19.96 9.11 8.78
CA CYS A 296 18.86 8.17 8.61
C CYS A 296 19.15 7.09 7.57
N LEU A 297 19.77 7.43 6.44
CA LEU A 297 20.20 6.45 5.44
C LEU A 297 21.27 5.50 6.00
N THR A 298 22.16 5.99 6.88
CA THR A 298 23.15 5.13 7.53
C THR A 298 22.47 4.15 8.49
N ALA A 299 21.51 4.63 9.28
CA ALA A 299 20.72 3.81 10.19
C ALA A 299 19.96 2.72 9.45
N ASP A 300 19.19 3.12 8.42
CA ASP A 300 18.40 2.23 7.58
C ASP A 300 19.26 1.11 6.98
N ASN A 301 20.32 1.47 6.25
CA ASN A 301 21.24 0.51 5.66
C ASN A 301 21.84 -0.45 6.70
N TYR A 302 22.20 0.06 7.88
CA TYR A 302 22.76 -0.79 8.91
C TYR A 302 21.73 -1.78 9.45
N CYS A 303 20.53 -1.30 9.78
CA CYS A 303 19.42 -2.10 10.30
C CYS A 303 18.98 -3.16 9.30
N VAL A 304 18.81 -2.81 8.03
CA VAL A 304 18.47 -3.75 6.96
C VAL A 304 19.52 -4.86 6.84
N ASN A 305 20.80 -4.49 6.71
CA ASN A 305 21.86 -5.46 6.42
C ASN A 305 22.23 -6.34 7.61
N ASN A 306 22.13 -5.84 8.84
CA ASN A 306 22.62 -6.54 10.04
C ASN A 306 21.50 -7.08 10.94
N VAL A 307 20.26 -6.61 10.78
CA VAL A 307 19.11 -7.06 11.58
C VAL A 307 18.06 -7.74 10.70
N PHE A 308 17.48 -7.02 9.73
CA PHE A 308 16.37 -7.56 8.93
C PHE A 308 16.77 -8.76 8.07
N VAL A 309 17.76 -8.60 7.19
CA VAL A 309 18.18 -9.67 6.26
C VAL A 309 18.59 -10.95 7.01
N PRO A 310 19.42 -10.90 8.08
CA PRO A 310 19.74 -12.09 8.85
C PRO A 310 18.55 -12.68 9.62
N ALA A 311 17.58 -11.86 10.05
CA ALA A 311 16.37 -12.32 10.74
C ALA A 311 15.41 -13.10 9.81
N VAL A 312 15.30 -12.68 8.54
CA VAL A 312 14.50 -13.37 7.52
C VAL A 312 15.16 -14.72 7.15
N GLY A 313 16.47 -14.72 6.91
CA GLY A 313 17.20 -15.91 6.47
C GLY A 313 16.84 -16.33 5.05
N ASP A 314 16.53 -17.62 4.86
CA ASP A 314 16.18 -18.24 3.56
C ASP A 314 14.68 -18.24 3.24
N ARG A 315 13.89 -17.55 4.07
CA ARG A 315 12.42 -17.46 3.94
C ARG A 315 12.02 -16.35 2.98
N ASP A 316 10.76 -16.40 2.60
CA ASP A 316 10.08 -15.21 2.09
C ASP A 316 9.84 -14.21 3.24
N ALA A 317 10.18 -12.94 3.02
CA ALA A 317 9.96 -11.90 4.02
C ALA A 317 8.47 -11.60 4.23
N ASN A 318 7.64 -11.81 3.20
CA ASN A 318 6.20 -11.53 3.28
C ASN A 318 5.41 -12.67 3.91
N ASP A 319 6.00 -13.87 4.03
CA ASP A 319 5.38 -15.01 4.72
C ASP A 319 6.41 -16.04 5.16
N LEU A 320 6.61 -16.18 6.47
CA LEU A 320 7.57 -17.12 7.07
C LEU A 320 7.30 -18.60 6.74
N ARG A 321 6.10 -18.94 6.26
CA ARG A 321 5.70 -20.30 5.88
C ARG A 321 6.13 -20.64 4.45
N GLN A 322 6.56 -19.63 3.70
CA GLN A 322 6.96 -19.73 2.31
C GLN A 322 8.47 -19.64 2.18
N ASN A 323 8.96 -20.13 1.05
CA ASN A 323 10.34 -19.94 0.61
C ASN A 323 10.32 -19.39 -0.82
N ALA A 324 11.48 -18.97 -1.32
CA ALA A 324 11.61 -18.33 -2.62
C ALA A 324 11.08 -19.14 -3.83
N SER A 325 10.78 -20.43 -3.68
CA SER A 325 10.34 -21.31 -4.78
C SER A 325 8.83 -21.43 -4.98
N SER A 326 7.99 -20.90 -4.07
CA SER A 326 6.52 -20.98 -4.17
C SER A 326 5.85 -19.77 -3.52
N LEU A 327 5.91 -18.61 -4.18
CA LEU A 327 5.33 -17.36 -3.69
C LEU A 327 3.80 -17.33 -3.86
N PHE A 328 3.10 -16.97 -2.79
CA PHE A 328 1.69 -16.61 -2.75
C PHE A 328 1.57 -15.25 -2.05
N PRO A 329 0.76 -14.31 -2.59
CA PRO A 329 -0.07 -14.46 -3.81
C PRO A 329 0.72 -14.51 -5.14
N PRO A 330 0.21 -15.22 -6.17
CA PRO A 330 0.91 -15.32 -7.45
C PRO A 330 0.84 -14.03 -8.28
N GLU A 331 1.94 -13.66 -8.94
CA GLU A 331 2.09 -12.42 -9.71
C GLU A 331 1.59 -12.54 -11.18
N TYR A 332 0.62 -13.41 -11.48
CA TYR A 332 0.14 -13.67 -12.87
C TYR A 332 -0.30 -12.40 -13.62
N TYR A 333 -0.78 -11.42 -12.86
CA TYR A 333 -1.29 -10.16 -13.38
C TYR A 333 -0.21 -9.27 -14.03
N THR A 334 1.07 -9.45 -13.68
CA THR A 334 2.19 -8.72 -14.29
C THR A 334 2.25 -8.98 -15.81
N ASN A 335 2.16 -10.25 -16.22
CA ASN A 335 2.09 -10.65 -17.62
C ASN A 335 0.81 -10.14 -18.28
N TYR A 336 -0.32 -10.25 -17.57
CA TYR A 336 -1.62 -9.80 -18.07
C TYR A 336 -1.64 -8.29 -18.38
N LEU A 337 -1.05 -7.47 -17.50
CA LEU A 337 -0.93 -6.03 -17.68
C LEU A 337 0.10 -5.62 -18.75
N ALA A 338 1.03 -6.51 -19.09
CA ALA A 338 1.97 -6.31 -20.20
C ALA A 338 1.39 -6.67 -21.59
N GLU A 339 0.25 -7.36 -21.65
CA GLU A 339 -0.39 -7.71 -22.92
C GLU A 339 -0.92 -6.47 -23.64
N LYS A 340 -0.52 -6.27 -24.90
CA LYS A 340 -0.87 -5.07 -25.68
C LYS A 340 -2.38 -4.87 -25.84
N SER A 341 -3.13 -5.96 -25.97
CA SER A 341 -4.60 -5.91 -26.08
C SER A 341 -5.24 -5.46 -24.77
N VAL A 342 -4.69 -5.88 -23.62
CA VAL A 342 -5.11 -5.42 -22.29
C VAL A 342 -4.77 -3.95 -22.12
N MET A 343 -3.52 -3.55 -22.36
CA MET A 343 -3.08 -2.15 -22.28
C MET A 343 -3.96 -1.22 -23.12
N LYS A 344 -4.25 -1.60 -24.37
CA LYS A 344 -5.15 -0.85 -25.26
C LYS A 344 -6.55 -0.68 -24.66
N ARG A 345 -7.13 -1.75 -24.08
CA ARG A 345 -8.49 -1.73 -23.50
C ARG A 345 -8.58 -0.89 -22.22
N ILE A 346 -7.52 -0.84 -21.42
CA ILE A 346 -7.47 -0.06 -20.17
C ILE A 346 -6.96 1.37 -20.37
N GLY A 347 -6.49 1.71 -21.57
CA GLY A 347 -5.94 3.04 -21.87
C GLY A 347 -4.52 3.26 -21.35
N ALA A 348 -3.77 2.19 -21.07
CA ALA A 348 -2.37 2.27 -20.66
C ALA A 348 -1.46 2.55 -21.87
N VAL A 349 -0.52 3.48 -21.71
CA VAL A 349 0.46 3.86 -22.75
C VAL A 349 1.90 3.63 -22.34
N SER A 350 2.16 3.38 -21.06
CA SER A 350 3.47 3.02 -20.49
C SER A 350 3.53 1.52 -20.22
N THR A 351 4.75 0.98 -20.15
CA THR A 351 4.97 -0.42 -19.74
C THR A 351 4.75 -0.56 -18.25
N TYR A 352 4.04 -1.61 -17.83
CA TYR A 352 3.83 -1.93 -16.42
C TYR A 352 5.14 -2.38 -15.75
N SER A 353 5.43 -1.83 -14.56
CA SER A 353 6.45 -2.34 -13.64
C SER A 353 5.89 -2.35 -12.23
N GLU A 354 5.77 -3.52 -11.61
CA GLU A 354 5.13 -3.68 -10.29
C GLU A 354 5.77 -2.77 -9.24
N CYS A 355 7.08 -2.88 -9.02
CA CYS A 355 7.83 -1.96 -8.17
C CYS A 355 8.99 -1.37 -8.96
N GLY A 356 9.01 -0.05 -9.09
CA GLY A 356 10.05 0.65 -9.84
C GLY A 356 11.26 0.98 -8.97
N ASP A 357 12.47 0.68 -9.44
CA ASP A 357 13.71 1.05 -8.73
C ASP A 357 13.86 2.58 -8.58
N ALA A 358 13.42 3.34 -9.58
CA ALA A 358 13.58 4.80 -9.59
C ALA A 358 12.86 5.51 -8.43
N PRO A 359 11.54 5.31 -8.20
CA PRO A 359 10.88 5.91 -7.04
C PRO A 359 11.43 5.38 -5.71
N TYR A 360 11.78 4.10 -5.61
CA TYR A 360 12.42 3.54 -4.42
C TYR A 360 13.74 4.27 -4.08
N ASN A 361 14.64 4.40 -5.05
CA ASN A 361 15.95 5.04 -4.88
C ASN A 361 15.83 6.52 -4.45
N LEU A 362 14.75 7.22 -4.84
CA LEU A 362 14.52 8.59 -4.40
C LEU A 362 14.25 8.66 -2.90
N PHE A 363 13.41 7.77 -2.36
CA PHE A 363 13.12 7.67 -0.93
C PHE A 363 14.32 7.17 -0.13
N GLU A 364 15.01 6.14 -0.64
CA GLU A 364 16.24 5.64 -0.03
C GLU A 364 17.27 6.77 0.10
N SER A 365 17.45 7.61 -0.93
CA SER A 365 18.44 8.70 -0.89
C SER A 365 18.23 9.75 0.22
N THR A 366 17.04 9.81 0.81
CA THR A 366 16.71 10.71 1.94
C THR A 366 16.69 10.00 3.30
N GLY A 367 16.92 8.68 3.32
CA GLY A 367 16.80 7.84 4.51
C GLY A 367 15.37 7.83 5.05
N ASP A 368 14.37 7.91 4.18
CA ASP A 368 12.97 8.09 4.58
C ASP A 368 12.42 6.87 5.34
N ASP A 369 12.91 5.68 5.02
CA ASP A 369 12.48 4.42 5.64
C ASP A 369 12.76 4.38 7.15
N ALA A 370 13.91 4.92 7.60
CA ALA A 370 14.30 5.04 9.01
C ALA A 370 13.58 6.17 9.78
N ARG A 371 12.59 6.86 9.18
CA ARG A 371 11.85 7.94 9.85
C ARG A 371 10.55 7.43 10.46
N THR A 372 10.35 7.71 11.75
CA THR A 372 9.09 7.39 12.43
C THR A 372 7.96 8.35 12.03
N TRP A 373 6.77 7.78 11.83
CA TRP A 373 5.49 8.47 11.63
C TRP A 373 4.53 8.28 12.80
N LEU A 374 5.00 7.66 13.88
CA LEU A 374 4.20 7.37 15.07
C LEU A 374 3.60 8.61 15.74
N PRO A 375 4.28 9.79 15.81
CA PRO A 375 3.68 11.00 16.34
C PRO A 375 2.46 11.49 15.55
N GLN A 376 2.54 11.49 14.22
CA GLN A 376 1.45 11.89 13.33
C GLN A 376 0.29 10.89 13.44
N LEU A 377 0.59 9.60 13.45
CA LEU A 377 -0.42 8.56 13.66
C LEU A 377 -1.11 8.71 15.04
N SER A 378 -0.36 9.08 16.08
CA SER A 378 -0.90 9.37 17.43
C SER A 378 -1.83 10.59 17.42
N ALA A 379 -1.46 11.65 16.72
CA ALA A 379 -2.29 12.84 16.57
C ALA A 379 -3.62 12.53 15.85
N LEU A 380 -3.58 11.71 14.79
CA LEU A 380 -4.78 11.29 14.06
C LEU A 380 -5.71 10.40 14.92
N VAL A 381 -5.15 9.47 15.69
CA VAL A 381 -5.99 8.69 16.61
C VAL A 381 -6.56 9.57 17.73
N ASN A 382 -5.81 10.56 18.22
CA ASN A 382 -6.30 11.56 19.19
C ASN A 382 -7.43 12.43 18.64
N SER A 383 -7.46 12.72 17.34
CA SER A 383 -8.56 13.46 16.70
C SER A 383 -9.85 12.65 16.55
N LYS A 384 -9.86 11.40 17.06
CA LYS A 384 -10.97 10.43 16.96
C LYS A 384 -11.22 9.92 15.55
N LEU A 385 -10.24 10.00 14.65
CA LEU A 385 -10.30 9.32 13.35
C LEU A 385 -10.56 7.81 13.57
N LYS A 386 -11.44 7.22 12.75
CA LYS A 386 -11.65 5.76 12.76
C LYS A 386 -10.38 5.10 12.21
N THR A 387 -9.62 4.42 13.07
CA THR A 387 -8.33 3.87 12.66
C THR A 387 -8.28 2.36 12.90
N LEU A 388 -7.90 1.62 11.86
CA LEU A 388 -7.52 0.21 11.94
C LEU A 388 -6.04 0.08 11.60
N ILE A 389 -5.30 -0.55 12.51
CA ILE A 389 -3.97 -1.09 12.21
C ILE A 389 -4.08 -2.60 12.35
N TRP A 390 -3.69 -3.33 11.33
CA TRP A 390 -3.85 -4.78 11.31
C TRP A 390 -2.68 -5.41 10.57
N ALA A 391 -2.34 -6.63 10.97
CA ALA A 391 -1.20 -7.34 10.41
C ALA A 391 -1.47 -8.84 10.37
N GLY A 392 -1.03 -9.48 9.29
CA GLY A 392 -0.96 -10.93 9.18
C GLY A 392 0.08 -11.53 10.14
N ASP A 393 -0.26 -12.64 10.77
CA ASP A 393 0.59 -13.24 11.81
C ASP A 393 1.75 -14.11 11.32
N ALA A 394 1.89 -14.27 10.00
CA ALA A 394 3.00 -14.95 9.35
C ALA A 394 3.92 -14.00 8.56
N ASP A 395 3.60 -12.71 8.48
CA ASP A 395 4.47 -11.70 7.87
C ASP A 395 5.73 -11.49 8.74
N ILE A 396 6.91 -11.49 8.12
CA ILE A 396 8.17 -11.12 8.78
C ILE A 396 8.42 -9.62 8.60
N ASN A 397 8.25 -9.13 7.37
CA ASN A 397 8.59 -7.78 6.92
C ASN A 397 7.94 -6.70 7.79
N CYS A 398 6.62 -6.72 7.94
CA CYS A 398 5.91 -5.83 8.85
C CYS A 398 5.17 -6.65 9.91
N ASN A 399 5.93 -7.51 10.60
CA ASN A 399 5.38 -8.47 11.54
C ASN A 399 4.51 -7.82 12.64
N TRP A 400 3.47 -8.55 13.04
CA TRP A 400 2.48 -8.05 13.99
C TRP A 400 3.03 -7.73 15.39
N LEU A 401 4.20 -8.27 15.78
CA LEU A 401 4.82 -7.94 17.07
C LEU A 401 5.34 -6.51 17.07
N GLY A 402 6.11 -6.13 16.04
CA GLY A 402 6.59 -4.77 15.86
C GLY A 402 5.42 -3.82 15.67
N GLY A 403 4.45 -4.23 14.85
CA GLY A 403 3.26 -3.45 14.64
C GLY A 403 2.49 -3.17 15.94
N HIS A 404 2.30 -4.20 16.78
CA HIS A 404 1.65 -4.07 18.08
C HIS A 404 2.45 -3.23 19.07
N ALA A 405 3.78 -3.40 19.10
CA ALA A 405 4.66 -2.62 19.96
C ALA A 405 4.56 -1.11 19.66
N SER A 406 4.49 -0.71 18.39
CA SER A 406 4.35 0.70 18.06
C SER A 406 2.98 1.26 18.44
N VAL A 407 1.87 0.52 18.27
CA VAL A 407 0.56 1.03 18.71
C VAL A 407 0.46 1.17 20.24
N LEU A 408 1.21 0.36 20.99
CA LEU A 408 1.37 0.51 22.43
C LEU A 408 2.29 1.70 22.80
N ALA A 409 3.21 2.09 21.92
CA ALA A 409 4.08 3.26 22.12
C ALA A 409 3.43 4.60 21.71
N MET A 410 2.33 4.57 20.96
CA MET A 410 1.60 5.79 20.55
C MET A 410 1.15 6.63 21.75
N ASP A 411 1.32 7.95 21.66
CA ASP A 411 0.86 8.91 22.68
C ASP A 411 -0.57 9.39 22.37
N TRP A 412 -1.55 8.66 22.91
CA TRP A 412 -2.97 8.98 22.68
C TRP A 412 -3.86 8.66 23.88
N TYR A 413 -5.05 9.29 23.93
CA TYR A 413 -5.94 9.24 25.10
C TYR A 413 -6.35 7.81 25.51
N GLY A 414 -6.38 6.86 24.57
CA GLY A 414 -6.77 5.48 24.81
C GLY A 414 -5.60 4.54 25.10
N ASN A 415 -4.35 5.03 25.09
CA ASN A 415 -3.14 4.20 25.26
C ASN A 415 -3.20 3.34 26.54
N LYS A 416 -3.54 3.94 27.69
CA LYS A 416 -3.67 3.20 28.96
C LYS A 416 -4.77 2.14 28.90
N THR A 417 -5.87 2.42 28.22
CA THR A 417 -6.97 1.46 28.05
C THR A 417 -6.55 0.31 27.13
N LEU A 418 -5.81 0.59 26.05
CA LEU A 418 -5.30 -0.41 25.12
C LEU A 418 -4.38 -1.42 25.82
N HIS A 419 -3.43 -0.94 26.64
CA HIS A 419 -2.55 -1.80 27.46
C HIS A 419 -3.32 -2.75 28.39
N ASN A 420 -4.48 -2.33 28.88
CA ASN A 420 -5.31 -3.13 29.79
C ASN A 420 -6.40 -3.92 29.05
N THR A 421 -6.50 -3.80 27.73
CA THR A 421 -7.51 -4.49 26.92
C THR A 421 -6.91 -5.81 26.42
N PRO A 422 -7.38 -6.98 26.87
CA PRO A 422 -6.87 -8.24 26.34
C PRO A 422 -7.31 -8.44 24.89
N PHE A 423 -6.49 -9.15 24.11
CA PHE A 423 -6.91 -9.65 22.80
C PHE A 423 -8.15 -10.53 22.93
N LYS A 424 -9.15 -10.30 22.06
CA LYS A 424 -10.34 -11.13 21.92
C LYS A 424 -10.39 -11.71 20.52
N ASN A 425 -10.81 -12.98 20.41
CA ASN A 425 -11.02 -13.58 19.10
C ASN A 425 -12.22 -12.94 18.39
N MET A 426 -11.98 -12.43 17.19
CA MET A 426 -13.01 -12.17 16.19
C MET A 426 -13.25 -13.45 15.39
N THR A 427 -14.52 -13.82 15.26
CA THR A 427 -14.95 -14.97 14.47
C THR A 427 -15.79 -14.53 13.29
N VAL A 428 -15.69 -15.26 12.18
CA VAL A 428 -16.56 -15.10 11.01
C VAL A 428 -17.19 -16.45 10.74
N ASN A 429 -18.52 -16.54 10.88
CA ASN A 429 -19.29 -17.79 10.87
C ASN A 429 -18.75 -18.82 11.87
N GLY A 430 -18.47 -18.38 13.11
CA GLY A 430 -17.98 -19.22 14.21
C GLY A 430 -16.51 -19.67 14.10
N LYS A 431 -15.80 -19.36 13.02
CA LYS A 431 -14.35 -19.63 12.88
C LYS A 431 -13.56 -18.41 13.32
N ALA A 432 -12.60 -18.57 14.24
CA ALA A 432 -11.69 -17.50 14.61
C ALA A 432 -10.80 -17.09 13.42
N VAL A 433 -10.76 -15.79 13.13
CA VAL A 433 -10.02 -15.20 12.00
C VAL A 433 -8.99 -14.16 12.43
N ALA A 434 -9.19 -13.51 13.57
CA ALA A 434 -8.26 -12.54 14.11
C ALA A 434 -8.33 -12.47 15.64
N ALA A 435 -7.25 -12.01 16.27
CA ALA A 435 -7.25 -11.50 17.63
C ALA A 435 -7.30 -9.96 17.57
N VAL A 436 -8.28 -9.35 18.23
CA VAL A 436 -8.53 -7.90 18.16
C VAL A 436 -8.47 -7.24 19.52
N GLN A 437 -8.00 -6.00 19.54
CA GLN A 437 -8.18 -5.04 20.63
C GLN A 437 -8.93 -3.84 20.07
N ASN A 438 -10.03 -3.46 20.74
CA ASN A 438 -10.81 -2.28 20.38
C ASN A 438 -10.81 -1.28 21.54
N VAL A 439 -10.57 -0.02 21.24
CA VAL A 439 -10.68 1.09 22.20
C VAL A 439 -11.27 2.28 21.45
N ASP A 440 -12.53 2.62 21.74
CA ASP A 440 -13.27 3.68 21.06
C ASP A 440 -13.21 3.51 19.53
N ASN A 441 -12.71 4.50 18.79
CA ASN A 441 -12.57 4.48 17.33
C ASN A 441 -11.30 3.75 16.83
N PHE A 442 -10.43 3.25 17.72
CA PHE A 442 -9.21 2.56 17.35
C PHE A 442 -9.37 1.04 17.48
N SER A 443 -8.85 0.32 16.48
CA SER A 443 -8.77 -1.14 16.46
C SER A 443 -7.36 -1.59 16.07
N PHE A 444 -6.80 -2.53 16.82
CA PHE A 444 -5.64 -3.33 16.40
C PHE A 444 -6.08 -4.78 16.14
N ALA A 445 -5.67 -5.38 15.03
CA ALA A 445 -6.00 -6.77 14.70
C ALA A 445 -4.78 -7.57 14.23
N ARG A 446 -4.51 -8.68 14.93
CA ARG A 446 -3.64 -9.75 14.44
C ARG A 446 -4.50 -10.73 13.63
N VAL A 447 -4.30 -10.81 12.32
CA VAL A 447 -5.07 -11.69 11.44
C VAL A 447 -4.37 -13.04 11.31
N TYR A 448 -5.09 -14.11 11.63
CA TYR A 448 -4.52 -15.45 11.67
C TYR A 448 -4.22 -15.99 10.28
N LYS A 449 -3.12 -16.76 10.17
CA LYS A 449 -2.72 -17.49 8.97
C LYS A 449 -2.54 -16.59 7.74
N SER A 450 -2.08 -15.36 7.94
CA SER A 450 -1.91 -14.38 6.87
C SER A 450 -0.47 -13.89 6.81
N GLY A 451 0.09 -13.77 5.61
CA GLY A 451 1.34 -13.05 5.35
C GLY A 451 1.10 -11.54 5.25
N HIS A 452 1.94 -10.86 4.48
CA HIS A 452 1.95 -9.41 4.30
C HIS A 452 0.65 -8.89 3.67
N GLU A 453 0.21 -9.51 2.59
CA GLU A 453 -0.98 -9.12 1.82
C GLU A 453 -2.25 -9.78 2.41
N VAL A 454 -2.67 -9.37 3.61
CA VAL A 454 -3.78 -10.00 4.38
C VAL A 454 -5.03 -10.30 3.54
N PRO A 455 -5.54 -9.39 2.66
CA PRO A 455 -6.70 -9.70 1.86
C PRO A 455 -6.49 -10.87 0.87
N ALA A 456 -5.26 -11.13 0.43
CA ALA A 456 -4.96 -12.32 -0.38
C ALA A 456 -5.07 -13.62 0.44
N PHE A 457 -4.58 -13.62 1.68
CA PHE A 457 -4.56 -14.82 2.54
C PHE A 457 -5.89 -15.14 3.23
N GLN A 458 -6.62 -14.12 3.67
CA GLN A 458 -7.91 -14.26 4.36
C GLN A 458 -8.98 -13.35 3.73
N PRO A 459 -9.31 -13.51 2.43
CA PRO A 459 -10.15 -12.57 1.68
C PRO A 459 -11.53 -12.35 2.31
N LYS A 460 -12.16 -13.43 2.78
CA LYS A 460 -13.46 -13.34 3.48
C LYS A 460 -13.37 -12.53 4.78
N ALA A 461 -12.31 -12.73 5.57
CA ALA A 461 -12.13 -12.00 6.83
C ALA A 461 -11.76 -10.54 6.57
N ALA A 462 -10.91 -10.29 5.57
CA ALA A 462 -10.51 -8.96 5.14
C ALA A 462 -11.72 -8.13 4.68
N LEU A 463 -12.60 -8.68 3.83
CA LEU A 463 -13.81 -7.98 3.42
C LEU A 463 -14.75 -7.70 4.61
N GLU A 464 -14.87 -8.62 5.55
CA GLU A 464 -15.71 -8.42 6.74
C GLU A 464 -15.16 -7.31 7.64
N ILE A 465 -13.86 -7.34 7.92
CA ILE A 465 -13.15 -6.30 8.67
C ILE A 465 -13.32 -4.94 7.97
N PHE A 466 -13.12 -4.89 6.65
CA PHE A 466 -13.33 -3.68 5.85
C PHE A 466 -14.76 -3.14 6.01
N LYS A 467 -15.78 -3.98 5.85
CA LYS A 467 -17.19 -3.60 6.01
C LYS A 467 -17.49 -3.02 7.40
N GLN A 468 -16.90 -3.56 8.46
CA GLN A 468 -17.09 -3.03 9.82
C GLN A 468 -16.40 -1.67 9.98
N VAL A 469 -15.17 -1.51 9.47
CA VAL A 469 -14.44 -0.24 9.55
C VAL A 469 -15.14 0.89 8.78
N ILE A 470 -15.59 0.65 7.56
CA ILE A 470 -16.28 1.69 6.76
C ILE A 470 -17.66 2.07 7.33
N LYS A 471 -18.24 1.21 8.19
CA LYS A 471 -19.44 1.52 8.99
C LYS A 471 -19.11 2.21 10.32
N LYS A 472 -17.83 2.49 10.57
CA LYS A 472 -17.29 3.04 11.83
C LYS A 472 -17.56 2.15 13.05
N GLU A 473 -17.73 0.85 12.83
CA GLU A 473 -17.94 -0.12 13.89
C GLU A 473 -16.61 -0.58 14.50
N GLN A 474 -16.63 -0.98 15.77
CA GLN A 474 -15.53 -1.77 16.34
C GLN A 474 -15.53 -3.18 15.75
N LEU A 475 -14.35 -3.80 15.67
CA LEU A 475 -14.25 -5.15 15.14
C LEU A 475 -14.95 -6.15 16.07
N HIS A 476 -15.87 -6.95 15.52
CA HIS A 476 -16.67 -7.90 16.28
C HIS A 476 -16.95 -9.17 15.49
N SER A 477 -17.33 -10.24 16.21
CA SER A 477 -17.68 -11.52 15.60
C SER A 477 -19.01 -11.46 14.86
N VAL A 478 -19.10 -12.12 13.71
CA VAL A 478 -20.31 -12.23 12.86
C VAL A 478 -20.63 -13.64 12.42
#